data_AF-A0A0R1F729-F1
#
_entry.id   AF-A0A0R1F729-F1
#
_cell.length_a   1.000
_cell.length_b   1.000
_cell.length_c   1.000
_cell.angle_alpha   90.00
_cell.angle_beta   90.00
_cell.angle_gamma   90.00
#
_symmetry.space_group_name_H-M   'P 1'
#
loop_
_entity.id
_entity.type
_entity.pdbx_description
1 polymer ?
#
loop_
_entity_poly.entity_id
_entity_poly.type
_entity_poly.pdbx_seq_one_letter_code
_entity_poly.pdbx_strand_id
1 'polypeptide(L)'
;MKKWFSQASANDTKIWITLYFIVDLVLAYFVAFVYPPKALLVNAPAMVKWVTFGSSAIGLVIGLFLSTYIGYLIYFIWRSILHEEPANTAATKRSFYLTTCLSGILVSLVHLVMIIITGGVINQTVTIILAVVSAIVTAALIYTFFTVLLHKIKLGRAVALTLLVIDLIPTIIGLFR
;
A
#
# COMPACT_ATOMS: atom_id res chain seq x y z
N MET A 1 -15.95 7.79 -11.41
CA MET A 1 -14.52 7.57 -11.08
C MET A 1 -13.55 7.88 -12.22
N LYS A 2 -13.76 7.43 -13.47
CA LYS A 2 -12.82 7.71 -14.59
C LYS A 2 -12.38 9.18 -14.72
N LYS A 3 -13.30 10.13 -14.51
CA LYS A 3 -13.02 11.58 -14.56
C LYS A 3 -11.95 12.04 -13.56
N TRP A 4 -11.93 11.50 -12.33
CA TRP A 4 -10.92 11.86 -11.33
C TRP A 4 -9.56 11.26 -11.68
N PHE A 5 -9.51 9.99 -12.08
CA PHE A 5 -8.26 9.34 -12.50
C PHE A 5 -7.59 10.05 -13.68
N SER A 6 -8.36 10.61 -14.63
CA SER A 6 -7.79 11.38 -15.75
C SER A 6 -7.26 12.76 -15.37
N GLN A 7 -7.58 13.26 -14.18
CA GLN A 7 -7.29 14.63 -13.74
C GLN A 7 -6.43 14.69 -12.47
N ALA A 8 -5.94 13.53 -12.00
CA ALA A 8 -5.20 13.44 -10.75
C ALA A 8 -3.97 14.37 -10.76
N SER A 9 -4.01 15.36 -9.87
CA SER A 9 -3.05 16.45 -9.81
C SER A 9 -2.00 16.22 -8.72
N ALA A 10 -0.97 17.08 -8.71
CA ALA A 10 0.01 17.07 -7.63
C ALA A 10 -0.59 17.41 -6.25
N ASN A 11 -1.67 18.22 -6.23
CA ASN A 11 -2.35 18.56 -4.99
C ASN A 11 -3.09 17.34 -4.42
N ASP A 12 -3.76 16.57 -5.28
CA ASP A 12 -4.40 15.32 -4.90
C ASP A 12 -3.38 14.35 -4.30
N THR A 13 -2.21 14.21 -4.93
CA THR A 13 -1.13 13.35 -4.41
C THR A 13 -0.70 13.77 -3.00
N LYS A 14 -0.56 15.08 -2.73
CA LYS A 14 -0.20 15.57 -1.38
C LYS A 14 -1.28 15.24 -0.35
N ILE A 15 -2.55 15.43 -0.69
CA ILE A 15 -3.68 15.14 0.20
C ILE A 15 -3.70 13.64 0.54
N TRP A 16 -3.58 12.78 -0.46
CA TRP A 16 -3.60 11.32 -0.26
C TRP A 16 -2.39 10.81 0.53
N ILE A 17 -1.20 11.37 0.31
CA ILE A 17 -0.01 11.06 1.14
C ILE A 17 -0.24 11.47 2.60
N THR A 18 -0.84 12.63 2.82
CA THR A 18 -1.14 13.12 4.18
C THR A 18 -2.15 12.21 4.88
N LEU A 19 -3.22 11.84 4.17
CA LEU A 19 -4.23 10.91 4.69
C LEU A 19 -3.64 9.52 4.98
N TYR A 20 -2.76 9.03 4.12
CA TYR A 20 -2.04 7.77 4.32
C TYR A 20 -1.29 7.80 5.66
N PHE A 21 -0.45 8.81 5.88
CA PHE A 21 0.27 8.93 7.16
C PHE A 21 -0.65 9.06 8.37
N ILE A 22 -1.73 9.85 8.30
CA ILE A 22 -2.66 10.01 9.42
C ILE A 22 -3.32 8.67 9.77
N VAL A 23 -3.90 7.98 8.78
CA VAL A 23 -4.63 6.72 9.00
C VAL A 23 -3.71 5.63 9.51
N ASP A 24 -2.52 5.50 8.91
CA ASP A 24 -1.56 4.48 9.31
C ASP A 24 -0.92 4.76 10.68
N LEU A 25 -0.71 6.03 11.05
CA LEU A 25 -0.28 6.39 12.40
C LEU A 25 -1.36 6.08 13.44
N VAL A 26 -2.63 6.31 13.12
CA VAL A 26 -3.75 5.90 14.00
C VAL A 26 -3.74 4.39 14.18
N LEU A 27 -3.61 3.62 13.10
CA LEU A 27 -3.51 2.16 13.20
C LEU A 27 -2.29 1.74 14.04
N ALA A 28 -1.12 2.32 13.80
CA ALA A 28 0.09 2.03 14.56
C ALA A 28 -0.07 2.35 16.06
N TYR A 29 -0.77 3.43 16.40
CA TYR A 29 -1.09 3.77 17.78
C TYR A 29 -2.00 2.72 18.42
N PHE A 30 -3.05 2.29 17.71
CA PHE A 30 -3.94 1.23 18.19
C PHE A 30 -3.18 -0.08 18.43
N VAL A 31 -2.33 -0.48 17.49
CA VAL A 31 -1.50 -1.69 17.60
C VAL A 31 -0.45 -1.59 18.72
N ALA A 32 0.11 -0.40 19.00
CA ALA A 32 1.14 -0.25 20.02
C ALA A 32 0.58 -0.09 21.44
N PHE A 33 -0.56 0.61 21.60
CA PHE A 33 -1.05 1.06 22.90
C PHE A 33 -2.42 0.50 23.30
N VAL A 34 -3.36 0.38 22.35
CA VAL A 34 -4.77 0.07 22.67
C VAL A 34 -5.03 -1.44 22.60
N TYR A 35 -4.65 -2.07 21.48
CA TYR A 35 -4.86 -3.49 21.19
C TYR A 35 -3.55 -4.15 20.71
N PRO A 36 -2.55 -4.29 21.60
CA PRO A 36 -1.29 -4.92 21.23
C PRO A 36 -1.48 -6.41 20.86
N PRO A 37 -1.06 -6.85 19.66
CA PRO A 37 -1.32 -8.19 19.15
C PRO A 37 -0.49 -9.29 19.82
N LYS A 38 0.49 -8.92 20.66
CA LYS A 38 1.35 -9.86 21.40
C LYS A 38 1.19 -9.63 22.89
N ALA A 39 1.03 -10.71 23.67
CA ALA A 39 1.03 -10.68 25.13
C ALA A 39 2.27 -9.97 25.71
N LEU A 40 3.40 -10.05 25.02
CA LEU A 40 4.64 -9.35 25.35
C LEU A 40 4.50 -7.82 25.31
N LEU A 41 3.69 -7.27 24.40
CA LEU A 41 3.46 -5.83 24.29
C LEU A 41 2.38 -5.33 25.26
N VAL A 42 1.45 -6.18 25.69
CA VAL A 42 0.40 -5.82 26.66
C VAL A 42 1.04 -5.28 27.95
N ASN A 43 2.00 -6.03 28.49
CA ASN A 43 2.71 -5.72 29.74
C ASN A 43 4.06 -5.02 29.53
N ALA A 44 4.39 -4.64 28.28
CA ALA A 44 5.66 -3.98 28.01
C ALA A 44 5.73 -2.59 28.66
N PRO A 45 6.92 -2.17 29.12
CA PRO A 45 7.15 -0.81 29.59
C PRO A 45 6.72 0.23 28.55
N ALA A 46 6.24 1.39 29.00
CA ALA A 46 5.76 2.46 28.12
C ALA A 46 6.80 2.86 27.05
N MET A 47 8.09 2.85 27.40
CA MET A 47 9.18 3.12 26.46
C MET A 47 9.21 2.15 25.28
N VAL A 48 8.94 0.86 25.50
CA VAL A 48 8.92 -0.16 24.43
C VAL A 48 7.72 0.07 23.50
N LYS A 49 6.56 0.47 24.03
CA LYS A 49 5.38 0.83 23.23
C LYS A 49 5.65 2.05 22.35
N TRP A 50 6.32 3.08 22.89
CA TRP A 50 6.73 4.26 22.14
C TRP A 50 7.78 3.96 21.07
N VAL A 51 8.76 3.11 21.36
CA VAL A 51 9.75 2.66 20.36
C VAL A 51 9.06 1.86 19.26
N THR A 52 8.11 0.99 19.61
CA THR A 52 7.32 0.23 18.62
C THR A 52 6.55 1.19 17.71
N PHE A 53 5.80 2.13 18.27
CA PHE A 53 5.08 3.15 17.52
C PHE A 53 5.99 4.00 16.62
N GLY A 54 7.11 4.49 17.16
CA GLY A 54 8.08 5.28 16.39
C GLY A 54 8.71 4.49 15.25
N SER A 55 9.04 3.21 15.48
CA SER A 55 9.56 2.32 14.44
C SER A 55 8.54 2.07 13.32
N SER A 56 7.25 1.93 13.67
CA SER A 56 6.17 1.82 12.69
C SER A 56 6.06 3.10 11.85
N ALA A 57 6.11 4.28 12.47
CA ALA A 57 6.07 5.56 11.76
C ALA A 57 7.20 5.70 10.73
N ILE A 58 8.44 5.35 11.11
CA ILE A 58 9.58 5.33 10.18
C ILE A 58 9.36 4.30 9.07
N GLY A 59 8.86 3.11 9.43
CA GLY A 59 8.52 2.04 8.49
C GLY A 59 7.50 2.47 7.42
N LEU A 60 6.51 3.29 7.79
CA LEU A 60 5.52 3.82 6.85
C LEU A 60 6.16 4.74 5.79
N VAL A 61 7.04 5.64 6.22
CA VAL A 61 7.77 6.53 5.30
C VAL A 61 8.62 5.70 4.34
N ILE A 62 9.45 4.81 4.88
CA ILE A 62 10.34 3.96 4.09
C ILE A 62 9.52 3.08 3.14
N GLY A 63 8.42 2.49 3.62
CA GLY A 63 7.53 1.64 2.83
C GLY A 63 6.93 2.39 1.65
N LEU A 64 6.39 3.60 1.86
CA LEU A 64 5.83 4.43 0.79
C LEU A 64 6.88 4.74 -0.29
N PHE A 65 8.10 5.10 0.12
CA PHE A 65 9.20 5.35 -0.80
C PHE A 65 9.59 4.09 -1.56
N LEU A 66 9.88 2.98 -0.87
CA LEU A 66 10.29 1.73 -1.50
C LEU A 66 9.24 1.20 -2.48
N SER A 67 7.96 1.14 -2.10
CA SER A 67 6.88 0.69 -2.98
C SER A 67 6.77 1.54 -4.25
N THR A 68 6.91 2.86 -4.12
CA THR A 68 6.86 3.77 -5.27
C THR A 68 8.04 3.54 -6.22
N TYR A 69 9.26 3.41 -5.69
CA TYR A 69 10.46 3.25 -6.51
C TYR A 69 10.57 1.85 -7.12
N ILE A 70 10.15 0.80 -6.40
CA ILE A 70 10.05 -0.56 -6.94
C ILE A 70 9.02 -0.58 -8.07
N GLY A 71 7.84 0.03 -7.88
CA GLY A 71 6.84 0.18 -8.93
C GLY A 71 7.38 0.92 -10.16
N TYR A 72 8.13 2.00 -9.94
CA TYR A 72 8.77 2.75 -11.02
C TYR A 72 9.85 1.95 -11.76
N LEU A 73 10.61 1.10 -11.05
CA LEU A 73 11.58 0.19 -11.65
C LEU A 73 10.88 -0.86 -12.53
N ILE A 74 9.80 -1.48 -12.04
CA ILE A 74 8.97 -2.43 -12.80
C ILE A 74 8.43 -1.76 -14.07
N TYR A 75 7.96 -0.52 -13.96
CA TYR A 75 7.56 0.29 -15.11
C TYR A 75 8.69 0.42 -16.15
N PHE A 76 9.91 0.75 -15.70
CA PHE A 76 11.05 0.92 -16.59
C PHE A 76 11.41 -0.37 -17.33
N ILE A 77 11.42 -1.50 -16.62
CA ILE A 77 11.68 -2.83 -17.19
C ILE A 77 10.64 -3.15 -18.28
N TRP A 78 9.35 -3.03 -17.97
CA TRP A 78 8.29 -3.35 -18.93
C TRP A 78 8.24 -2.40 -20.11
N ARG A 79 8.53 -1.12 -19.90
CA ARG A 79 8.67 -0.17 -21.00
C ARG A 79 9.75 -0.62 -21.97
N SER A 80 10.90 -1.05 -21.45
CA SER A 80 12.02 -1.54 -22.27
C SER A 80 11.64 -2.81 -23.04
N ILE A 81 10.96 -3.76 -22.39
CA ILE A 81 10.56 -5.04 -23.02
C ILE A 81 9.50 -4.82 -24.10
N LEU A 82 8.50 -3.97 -23.82
CA LEU A 82 7.39 -3.70 -24.73
C LEU A 82 7.71 -2.68 -25.82
N HIS A 83 8.91 -2.09 -25.77
CA HIS A 83 9.35 -1.03 -26.70
C HIS A 83 8.36 0.14 -26.77
N GLU A 84 7.75 0.51 -25.64
CA GLU A 84 6.80 1.62 -25.59
C GLU A 84 7.48 2.97 -25.35
N GLU A 85 6.93 4.02 -25.97
CA GLU A 85 7.33 5.39 -25.71
C GLU A 85 7.19 5.76 -24.22
N PRO A 86 8.10 6.61 -23.69
CA PRO A 86 8.04 7.06 -22.31
C PRO A 86 6.70 7.72 -22.01
N ALA A 87 6.11 7.36 -20.87
CA ALA A 87 5.02 8.11 -20.30
C ALA A 87 5.60 9.32 -19.54
N ASN A 88 4.76 10.31 -19.24
CA ASN A 88 5.17 11.46 -18.42
C ASN A 88 5.67 10.98 -17.05
N THR A 89 6.97 11.17 -16.77
CA THR A 89 7.63 10.68 -15.55
C THR A 89 6.96 11.18 -14.27
N ALA A 90 6.54 12.44 -14.23
CA ALA A 90 5.89 13.01 -13.05
C ALA A 90 4.51 12.37 -12.83
N ALA A 91 3.73 12.17 -13.90
CA ALA A 91 2.44 11.50 -13.83
C ALA A 91 2.59 10.02 -13.44
N THR A 92 3.58 9.31 -13.99
CA THR A 92 3.87 7.91 -13.64
C THR A 92 4.22 7.75 -12.16
N LYS A 93 5.12 8.59 -11.63
CA LYS A 93 5.45 8.57 -10.19
C LYS A 93 4.24 8.89 -9.32
N ARG A 94 3.42 9.87 -9.71
CA ARG A 94 2.16 10.20 -9.01
C ARG A 94 1.20 9.01 -8.99
N SER A 95 1.05 8.28 -10.10
CA SER A 95 0.20 7.10 -10.17
C SER A 95 0.62 6.02 -9.17
N PHE A 96 1.93 5.82 -8.97
CA PHE A 96 2.45 4.91 -7.96
C PHE A 96 2.19 5.41 -6.54
N TYR A 97 2.52 6.68 -6.24
CA TYR A 97 2.23 7.28 -4.93
C TYR A 97 0.73 7.17 -4.59
N LEU A 98 -0.14 7.57 -5.51
CA LEU A 98 -1.59 7.53 -5.32
C LEU A 98 -2.09 6.10 -5.13
N THR A 99 -1.62 5.15 -5.93
CA THR A 99 -1.97 3.74 -5.78
C THR A 99 -1.59 3.21 -4.40
N THR A 100 -0.34 3.43 -3.98
CA THR A 100 0.15 2.98 -2.67
C THR A 100 -0.62 3.64 -1.52
N CYS A 101 -0.87 4.96 -1.59
CA CYS A 101 -1.60 5.66 -0.55
C CYS A 101 -3.06 5.19 -0.46
N LEU A 102 -3.77 5.10 -1.60
CA LEU A 102 -5.17 4.67 -1.65
C LEU A 102 -5.33 3.23 -1.14
N SER A 103 -4.48 2.32 -1.61
CA SER A 103 -4.51 0.92 -1.16
C SER A 103 -4.17 0.81 0.32
N GLY A 104 -3.12 1.50 0.77
CA GLY A 104 -2.70 1.51 2.18
C GLY A 104 -3.78 2.03 3.11
N ILE A 105 -4.40 3.18 2.80
CA ILE A 105 -5.52 3.73 3.58
C ILE A 105 -6.67 2.72 3.67
N LEU A 106 -7.07 2.12 2.55
CA LEU A 106 -8.16 1.15 2.54
C LEU A 106 -7.85 -0.04 3.45
N VAL A 107 -6.66 -0.63 3.31
CA VAL A 107 -6.23 -1.79 4.09
C VAL A 107 -6.14 -1.43 5.57
N SER A 108 -5.58 -0.28 5.91
CA SER A 108 -5.41 0.15 7.29
C SER A 108 -6.72 0.50 7.97
N LEU A 109 -7.70 1.05 7.26
CA LEU A 109 -9.06 1.23 7.78
C LEU A 109 -9.74 -0.10 8.05
N VAL A 110 -9.67 -1.05 7.12
CA VAL A 110 -10.25 -2.39 7.33
C VAL A 110 -9.55 -3.10 8.49
N HIS A 111 -8.23 -3.01 8.57
CA HIS A 111 -7.44 -3.58 9.65
C HIS A 111 -7.83 -2.97 11.00
N LEU A 112 -7.97 -1.65 11.08
CA LEU A 112 -8.41 -0.96 12.30
C LEU A 112 -9.78 -1.46 12.77
N VAL A 113 -10.74 -1.56 11.85
CA VAL A 113 -12.08 -2.11 12.15
C VAL A 113 -11.98 -3.54 12.67
N MET A 114 -11.16 -4.38 12.04
CA MET A 114 -10.96 -5.76 12.47
C MET A 114 -10.35 -5.85 13.88
N ILE A 115 -9.32 -5.06 14.18
CA ILE A 115 -8.70 -5.01 15.52
C ILE A 115 -9.76 -4.67 16.59
N ILE A 116 -10.62 -3.69 16.31
CA ILE A 116 -11.67 -3.26 17.25
C ILE A 116 -12.68 -4.38 17.48
N ILE A 117 -13.17 -5.01 16.41
CA ILE A 117 -14.20 -6.06 16.50
C ILE A 117 -13.66 -7.33 17.18
N THR A 118 -12.39 -7.69 16.95
CA THR A 118 -11.79 -8.90 17.52
C THR A 118 -11.09 -8.65 18.85
N GLY A 119 -11.15 -7.43 19.40
CA GLY A 119 -10.46 -7.07 20.64
C GLY A 119 -8.94 -7.23 20.57
N GLY A 120 -8.35 -7.03 19.39
CA GLY A 120 -6.91 -7.16 19.14
C GLY A 120 -6.42 -8.53 18.70
N VAL A 121 -7.30 -9.55 18.65
CA VAL A 121 -6.91 -10.91 18.23
C VAL A 121 -7.21 -11.10 16.75
N ILE A 122 -6.24 -10.77 15.88
CA ILE A 122 -6.37 -10.99 14.44
C ILE A 122 -5.79 -12.35 14.06
N ASN A 123 -6.64 -13.20 13.50
CA ASN A 123 -6.23 -14.50 12.99
C ASN A 123 -5.44 -14.35 11.66
N GLN A 124 -4.52 -15.27 11.41
CA GLN A 124 -3.73 -15.38 10.19
C GLN A 124 -4.60 -15.39 8.94
N THR A 125 -5.76 -16.06 8.95
CA THR A 125 -6.72 -16.08 7.83
C THR A 125 -7.17 -14.67 7.43
N VAL A 126 -7.48 -13.81 8.40
CA VAL A 126 -7.90 -12.42 8.15
C VAL A 126 -6.73 -11.62 7.55
N THR A 127 -5.53 -11.83 8.08
CA THR A 127 -4.31 -11.18 7.58
C THR A 127 -4.04 -11.57 6.12
N ILE A 128 -4.20 -12.85 5.79
CA ILE A 128 -4.06 -13.37 4.42
C ILE A 128 -5.09 -12.74 3.49
N ILE A 129 -6.36 -12.70 3.90
CA ILE A 129 -7.43 -12.09 3.09
C ILE A 129 -7.14 -10.60 2.83
N LEU A 130 -6.71 -9.86 3.86
CA LEU A 130 -6.35 -8.45 3.71
C LEU A 130 -5.19 -8.25 2.74
N ALA A 131 -4.16 -9.10 2.80
CA ALA A 131 -3.04 -9.05 1.87
C ALA A 131 -3.48 -9.32 0.42
N VAL A 132 -4.36 -10.31 0.19
CA VAL A 132 -4.92 -10.60 -1.14
C VAL A 132 -5.74 -9.43 -1.67
N VAL A 133 -6.63 -8.86 -0.84
CA VAL A 133 -7.43 -7.68 -1.20
C VAL A 133 -6.54 -6.49 -1.53
N SER A 134 -5.51 -6.24 -0.72
CA SER A 134 -4.52 -5.19 -0.94
C SER A 134 -3.85 -5.30 -2.31
N ALA A 135 -3.37 -6.51 -2.65
CA ALA A 135 -2.70 -6.78 -3.92
C ALA A 135 -3.64 -6.56 -5.13
N ILE A 136 -4.88 -7.04 -5.03
CA ILE A 136 -5.90 -6.84 -6.08
C ILE A 136 -6.22 -5.36 -6.26
N VAL A 137 -6.43 -4.62 -5.17
CA VAL A 137 -6.75 -3.19 -5.21
C VAL A 137 -5.58 -2.40 -5.82
N THR A 138 -4.36 -2.70 -5.41
CA THR A 138 -3.13 -2.09 -5.96
C THR A 138 -3.03 -2.31 -7.47
N ALA A 139 -3.22 -3.55 -7.93
CA ALA A 139 -3.19 -3.90 -9.34
C ALA A 139 -4.31 -3.21 -10.14
N ALA A 140 -5.53 -3.12 -9.58
CA ALA A 140 -6.65 -2.46 -10.22
C ALA A 140 -6.45 -0.94 -10.35
N LEU A 141 -5.94 -0.30 -9.30
CA LEU A 141 -5.65 1.14 -9.29
C LEU A 141 -4.53 1.48 -10.28
N ILE A 142 -3.43 0.73 -10.29
CA ILE A 142 -2.31 1.02 -11.19
C ILE A 142 -2.71 0.83 -12.65
N TYR A 143 -3.48 -0.22 -12.96
CA TYR A 143 -4.05 -0.41 -14.29
C TYR A 143 -4.95 0.77 -14.69
N THR A 144 -5.79 1.25 -13.77
CA THR A 144 -6.69 2.38 -14.03
C THR A 144 -5.91 3.68 -14.27
N PHE A 145 -4.89 3.99 -13.47
CA PHE A 145 -4.06 5.17 -13.70
C PHE A 145 -3.31 5.09 -15.03
N PHE A 146 -2.73 3.93 -15.36
CA PHE A 146 -2.00 3.78 -16.63
C PHE A 146 -2.91 3.88 -17.85
N THR A 147 -4.13 3.36 -17.77
CA THR A 147 -5.09 3.38 -18.89
C THR A 147 -5.76 4.74 -19.05
N VAL A 148 -6.09 5.41 -17.94
CA VAL A 148 -6.90 6.63 -17.93
C VAL A 148 -6.06 7.91 -17.88
N LEU A 149 -4.99 7.94 -17.07
CA LEU A 149 -4.13 9.12 -16.91
C LEU A 149 -2.97 9.12 -17.91
N LEU A 150 -2.34 7.95 -18.12
CA LEU A 150 -1.15 7.83 -18.98
C LEU A 150 -1.48 7.38 -20.40
N HIS A 151 -2.70 6.89 -20.64
CA HIS A 151 -3.13 6.33 -21.93
C HIS A 151 -2.23 5.20 -22.46
N LYS A 152 -1.62 4.41 -21.55
CA LYS A 152 -0.74 3.28 -21.87
C LYS A 152 -1.35 1.95 -21.38
N ILE A 153 -2.27 1.38 -22.16
CA ILE A 153 -3.05 0.20 -21.77
C ILE A 153 -2.18 -1.05 -21.60
N LYS A 154 -1.35 -1.38 -22.60
CA LYS A 154 -0.53 -2.61 -22.58
C LYS A 154 0.50 -2.56 -21.44
N LEU A 155 1.17 -1.42 -21.30
CA LEU A 155 2.12 -1.18 -20.22
C LEU A 155 1.44 -1.23 -18.84
N GLY A 156 0.27 -0.59 -18.69
CA GLY A 156 -0.51 -0.65 -17.46
C GLY A 156 -0.89 -2.07 -17.06
N ARG A 157 -1.28 -2.91 -18.02
CA ARG A 157 -1.59 -4.32 -17.77
C ARG A 157 -0.37 -5.10 -17.27
N ALA A 158 0.78 -4.92 -17.91
CA ALA A 158 2.01 -5.63 -17.57
C ALA A 158 2.54 -5.24 -16.17
N VAL A 159 2.53 -3.94 -15.86
CA VAL A 159 2.91 -3.42 -14.54
C VAL A 159 1.95 -3.91 -13.46
N ALA A 160 0.63 -3.83 -13.70
CA ALA A 160 -0.39 -4.29 -12.75
C ALA A 160 -0.26 -5.78 -12.41
N LEU A 161 -0.09 -6.63 -13.43
CA LEU A 161 0.08 -8.07 -13.22
C LEU A 161 1.36 -8.38 -12.44
N THR A 162 2.44 -7.66 -12.73
CA THR A 162 3.72 -7.86 -12.04
C THR A 162 3.63 -7.48 -10.57
N LEU A 163 3.02 -6.32 -10.27
CA LEU A 163 2.78 -5.89 -8.90
C LEU A 163 1.86 -6.86 -8.16
N LEU A 164 0.79 -7.34 -8.81
CA LEU A 164 -0.10 -8.35 -8.22
C LEU A 164 0.67 -9.60 -7.78
N VAL A 165 1.54 -10.13 -8.66
CA VAL A 165 2.35 -11.31 -8.33
C VAL A 165 3.30 -11.00 -7.19
N ILE A 166 4.04 -9.89 -7.27
CA ILE A 166 5.02 -9.51 -6.24
C ILE A 166 4.35 -9.34 -4.86
N ASP A 167 3.21 -8.65 -4.80
CA ASP A 167 2.49 -8.39 -3.56
C ASP A 167 1.86 -9.68 -2.97
N LEU A 168 1.60 -10.70 -3.79
CA LEU A 168 1.10 -12.00 -3.34
C LEU A 168 2.19 -12.97 -2.88
N ILE A 169 3.46 -12.76 -3.27
CA ILE A 169 4.57 -13.66 -2.87
C ILE A 169 4.64 -13.87 -1.35
N PRO A 170 4.62 -12.82 -0.49
CA PRO A 170 4.67 -13.00 0.96
C PRO A 170 3.51 -13.85 1.49
N THR A 171 2.32 -13.66 0.95
CA THR A 171 1.11 -14.42 1.31
C THR A 171 1.23 -15.88 0.93
N ILE A 172 1.72 -16.17 -0.28
CA ILE A 172 1.94 -17.54 -0.77
C ILE A 172 2.98 -18.24 0.11
N ILE A 173 4.11 -17.59 0.39
CA ILE A 173 5.16 -18.15 1.27
C ILE A 173 4.60 -18.43 2.67
N GLY A 174 3.75 -17.54 3.19
CA GLY A 174 3.11 -17.67 4.49
C GLY A 174 2.06 -18.79 4.59
N LEU A 175 1.64 -19.40 3.46
CA LEU A 175 0.77 -20.59 3.46
C LEU A 175 1.56 -21.90 3.58
N PHE A 176 2.85 -21.90 3.26
CA PHE A 176 3.72 -23.08 3.29
C PHE A 176 4.58 -23.17 4.57
N ARG A 177 4.36 -22.26 5.53
CA ARG A 177 5.02 -22.23 6.84
C ARG A 177 3.97 -22.30 7.94
#